data_AF-A0A6G1IF66-F1
#
_entry.id   AF-A0A6G1IF66-F1
#
_cell.length_a   1.000
_cell.length_b   1.000
_cell.length_c   1.000
_cell.angle_alpha   90.00
_cell.angle_beta   90.00
_cell.angle_gamma   90.00
#
_symmetry.space_group_name_H-M   'P 1'
#
loop_
_entity.id
_entity.type
_entity.pdbx_description
1 polymer ?
#
loop_
_entity_poly.entity_id
_entity_poly.type
_entity_poly.pdbx_seq_one_letter_code
_entity_poly.pdbx_strand_id
1 'polypeptide(L)'
;MAEDDGFLIDLDLAIKLDRGNASGAQSKTGTKVFMAIGALYVEDHNFMHDLESFFWVLFWTCIHCTGPSGQRRVSKFEAWNFETADNLAKTKTGSVLEGDKFNK
;
A
#
# COMPACT_ATOMS: atom_id res chain seq x y z
N MET A 1 -18.10 -16.02 -20.63
CA MET A 1 -16.83 -15.43 -20.15
C MET A 1 -17.23 -14.58 -18.96
N ALA A 2 -16.77 -14.92 -17.76
CA ALA A 2 -16.99 -14.04 -16.62
C ALA A 2 -16.15 -12.79 -16.85
N GLU A 3 -16.71 -11.61 -16.63
CA GLU A 3 -15.95 -10.37 -16.55
C GLU A 3 -15.03 -10.48 -15.33
N ASP A 4 -13.71 -10.51 -15.56
CA ASP A 4 -12.69 -10.43 -14.51
C ASP A 4 -12.55 -8.98 -14.03
N ASP A 5 -13.67 -8.39 -13.58
CA ASP A 5 -13.72 -7.02 -13.10
C ASP A 5 -13.39 -6.98 -11.61
N GLY A 6 -12.44 -6.11 -11.24
CA GLY A 6 -12.07 -5.81 -9.87
C GLY A 6 -12.87 -4.62 -9.33
N PHE A 7 -13.27 -4.69 -8.05
CA PHE A 7 -13.93 -3.59 -7.35
C PHE A 7 -13.18 -3.25 -6.06
N LEU A 8 -13.14 -1.95 -5.72
CA LEU A 8 -12.65 -1.50 -4.42
C LEU A 8 -13.72 -1.78 -3.36
N ILE A 9 -13.28 -2.29 -2.22
CA ILE A 9 -14.12 -2.64 -1.07
C ILE A 9 -13.59 -1.93 0.18
N ASP A 10 -14.33 -2.08 1.29
CA ASP A 10 -13.91 -1.63 2.62
C ASP A 10 -13.70 -0.11 2.68
N LEU A 11 -14.78 0.63 2.39
CA LEU A 11 -14.84 2.09 2.49
C LEU A 11 -15.43 2.56 3.83
N ASP A 12 -15.47 1.68 4.85
CA ASP A 12 -16.08 1.96 6.15
C ASP A 12 -15.38 3.11 6.90
N LEU A 13 -14.10 3.34 6.60
CA LEU A 13 -13.29 4.43 7.14
C LEU A 13 -13.14 5.62 6.18
N ALA A 14 -13.74 5.57 4.98
CA ALA A 14 -13.63 6.64 4.00
C ALA A 14 -14.30 7.93 4.50
N ILE A 15 -13.66 9.07 4.24
CA ILE A 15 -14.19 10.39 4.57
C ILE A 15 -14.48 11.20 3.31
N LYS A 16 -15.45 12.13 3.40
CA LYS A 16 -15.69 13.10 2.32
C LYS A 16 -14.55 14.12 2.27
N LEU A 17 -14.14 14.47 1.05
CA LEU A 17 -13.06 15.43 0.77
C LEU A 17 -13.37 16.86 1.25
N ASP A 18 -14.66 17.21 1.42
CA ASP A 18 -15.11 18.53 1.88
C ASP A 18 -15.00 18.72 3.39
N ARG A 19 -14.55 17.71 4.14
CA ARG A 19 -14.39 17.76 5.58
C ARG A 19 -12.99 18.25 5.93
N GLY A 20 -12.90 19.33 6.72
CA GLY A 20 -11.63 19.98 7.07
C GLY A 20 -10.69 19.19 8.00
N ASN A 21 -11.13 18.06 8.58
CA ASN A 21 -10.35 17.26 9.54
C ASN A 21 -10.42 15.76 9.20
N ALA A 22 -9.34 15.02 9.49
CA ALA A 22 -9.24 13.57 9.35
C ALA A 22 -10.31 12.82 10.19
N SER A 23 -10.64 11.58 9.83
CA SER A 23 -11.43 10.72 10.72
C SER A 23 -10.59 10.50 11.99
N GLY A 24 -11.20 10.63 13.16
CA GLY A 24 -10.55 10.38 14.45
C GLY A 24 -10.21 8.91 14.71
N ALA A 25 -9.99 8.12 13.66
CA ALA A 25 -9.59 6.73 13.73
C ALA A 25 -8.16 6.66 14.28
N GLN A 26 -8.05 6.39 15.58
CA GLN A 26 -6.76 6.12 16.21
C GLN A 26 -6.23 4.76 15.75
N SER A 27 -4.91 4.71 15.51
CA SER A 27 -4.08 3.51 15.42
C SER A 27 -4.22 2.68 14.13
N LYS A 28 -3.26 2.86 13.21
CA LYS A 28 -2.72 1.88 12.24
C LYS A 28 -3.63 0.68 11.97
N THR A 29 -4.75 0.92 11.29
CA THR A 29 -5.65 -0.14 10.85
C THR A 29 -5.40 -0.38 9.36
N GLY A 30 -5.18 -1.63 8.96
CA GLY A 30 -4.88 -2.00 7.58
C GLY A 30 -3.77 -3.05 7.45
N THR A 31 -3.66 -3.66 6.29
CA THR A 31 -2.57 -4.61 6.00
C THR A 31 -1.27 -3.84 5.81
N LYS A 32 -0.30 -4.05 6.70
CA LYS A 32 0.95 -3.27 6.81
C LYS A 32 1.70 -3.10 5.48
N VAL A 33 1.75 -4.15 4.64
CA VAL A 33 2.43 -4.10 3.34
C VAL A 33 1.82 -3.09 2.36
N PHE A 34 0.54 -2.78 2.51
CA PHE A 34 -0.18 -1.82 1.66
C PHE A 34 -0.20 -0.41 2.25
N MET A 35 0.23 -0.20 3.50
CA MET A 35 0.22 1.14 4.08
C MET A 35 1.26 2.05 3.42
N ALA A 36 0.88 3.31 3.19
CA ALA A 36 1.77 4.40 2.79
C ALA A 36 2.94 4.60 3.77
N ILE A 37 4.08 5.11 3.29
CA ILE A 37 5.27 5.38 4.11
C ILE A 37 4.94 6.32 5.27
N GLY A 38 4.25 7.44 5.01
CA GLY A 38 3.83 8.39 6.05
C GLY A 38 2.93 7.75 7.10
N ALA A 39 1.97 6.92 6.66
CA ALA A 39 1.08 6.19 7.57
C ALA A 39 1.83 5.17 8.46
N LEU A 40 2.93 4.58 7.98
CA LEU A 40 3.80 3.72 8.78
C LEU A 40 4.55 4.50 9.87
N TYR A 41 4.87 5.78 9.62
CA TYR A 41 5.43 6.73 10.58
C TYR A 41 4.39 7.40 11.49
N VAL A 42 3.11 7.01 11.39
CA VAL A 42 2.02 7.60 12.18
C VAL A 42 1.76 9.07 11.81
N GLU A 43 2.01 9.44 10.55
CA GLU A 43 1.56 10.72 10.02
C GLU A 43 0.04 10.73 9.84
N ASP A 44 -0.54 11.93 9.90
CA ASP A 44 -1.97 12.10 9.67
C ASP A 44 -2.35 11.65 8.26
N HIS A 45 -3.44 10.89 8.19
CA HIS A 45 -3.90 10.33 6.93
C HIS A 45 -4.45 11.40 6.00
N ASN A 46 -4.04 11.37 4.74
CA ASN A 46 -4.53 12.26 3.69
C ASN A 46 -4.66 11.47 2.37
N PHE A 47 -5.30 12.06 1.36
CA PHE A 47 -5.59 11.36 0.11
C PHE A 47 -4.34 10.88 -0.66
N MET A 48 -3.17 11.49 -0.46
CA MET A 48 -1.92 11.00 -1.05
C MET A 48 -1.50 9.66 -0.44
N HIS A 49 -1.79 9.44 0.84
CA HIS A 49 -1.56 8.15 1.48
C HIS A 49 -2.49 7.06 0.92
N ASP A 50 -3.72 7.40 0.54
CA ASP A 50 -4.62 6.46 -0.14
C ASP A 50 -4.08 6.05 -1.52
N LEU A 51 -3.59 7.03 -2.30
CA LEU A 51 -2.98 6.78 -3.60
C LEU A 51 -1.71 5.94 -3.50
N GLU A 52 -0.84 6.24 -2.54
CA GLU A 52 0.38 5.46 -2.30
C GLU A 52 0.02 4.03 -1.86
N SER A 53 -1.00 3.88 -1.01
CA SER A 53 -1.47 2.56 -0.57
C SER A 53 -2.01 1.73 -1.74
N PHE A 54 -2.77 2.36 -2.65
CA PHE A 54 -3.25 1.72 -3.87
C PHE A 54 -2.10 1.30 -4.81
N PHE A 55 -1.06 2.14 -4.94
CA PHE A 55 0.16 1.76 -5.65
C PHE A 55 0.79 0.49 -5.05
N TRP A 56 0.89 0.39 -3.73
CA TRP A 56 1.44 -0.80 -3.07
C TRP A 56 0.60 -2.07 -3.32
N VAL A 57 -0.72 -1.96 -3.44
CA VAL A 57 -1.59 -3.08 -3.86
C VAL A 57 -1.27 -3.52 -5.29
N LEU A 58 -1.19 -2.58 -6.24
CA LEU A 58 -0.83 -2.90 -7.63
C LEU A 58 0.56 -3.54 -7.72
N PHE A 59 1.54 -2.95 -7.03
CA PHE A 59 2.89 -3.48 -6.95
C PHE A 59 2.90 -4.92 -6.42
N TRP A 60 2.17 -5.17 -5.33
CA TRP A 60 2.08 -6.49 -4.73
C TRP A 60 1.44 -7.53 -5.65
N THR A 61 0.37 -7.17 -6.35
CA THR A 61 -0.28 -8.01 -7.36
C THR A 61 0.69 -8.35 -8.49
N CYS A 62 1.41 -7.37 -9.03
CA CYS A 62 2.36 -7.57 -10.13
C CYS A 62 3.49 -8.57 -9.82
N ILE A 63 3.95 -8.62 -8.57
CA ILE A 63 5.09 -9.46 -8.19
C ILE A 63 4.67 -10.83 -7.61
N HIS A 64 3.45 -10.96 -7.09
CA HIS A 64 2.98 -12.21 -6.46
C HIS A 64 2.00 -13.00 -7.32
N CYS A 65 1.26 -12.36 -8.24
CA CYS A 65 0.24 -13.01 -9.06
C CYS A 65 0.78 -13.25 -10.49
N THR A 66 0.76 -14.50 -10.96
CA THR A 66 1.18 -14.88 -12.33
C THR A 66 -0.01 -15.13 -13.27
N GLY A 67 -1.11 -14.42 -13.06
CA GLY A 67 -2.32 -14.57 -13.85
C GLY A 67 -3.27 -15.67 -13.34
N PRO A 68 -4.27 -16.07 -14.16
CA PRO A 68 -5.42 -16.88 -13.73
C PRO A 68 -5.08 -18.28 -13.20
N SER A 69 -3.88 -18.78 -13.48
CA SER A 69 -3.39 -20.09 -13.03
C SER A 69 -2.76 -20.08 -11.64
N GLY A 70 -2.71 -18.92 -10.95
CA GLY A 70 -2.55 -18.85 -9.49
C GLY A 70 -1.19 -19.27 -8.94
N GLN A 71 -0.13 -19.37 -9.75
CA GLN A 71 1.20 -19.67 -9.22
C GLN A 71 1.76 -18.45 -8.47
N ARG A 72 1.58 -18.44 -7.15
CA ARG A 72 2.19 -17.43 -6.26
C ARG A 72 3.71 -17.48 -6.43
N ARG A 73 4.30 -16.40 -6.98
CA ARG A 73 5.76 -16.26 -6.95
C ARG A 73 6.15 -15.85 -5.54
N VAL A 74 7.08 -16.60 -4.93
CA VAL A 74 7.74 -16.15 -3.70
C VAL A 74 8.67 -15.03 -4.10
N SER A 75 8.30 -13.80 -3.78
CA SER A 75 9.12 -12.63 -4.05
C SER A 75 9.92 -12.26 -2.81
N LYS A 76 11.04 -11.55 -2.98
CA LYS A 76 11.79 -10.94 -1.87
C LYS A 76 10.92 -10.04 -0.98
N PHE A 77 9.78 -9.58 -1.50
CA PHE A 77 8.86 -8.68 -0.82
C PHE A 77 7.90 -9.41 0.13
N GLU A 78 7.84 -10.75 0.11
CA GLU A 78 7.07 -11.52 1.09
C GLU A 78 7.53 -11.23 2.54
N ALA A 79 8.84 -10.95 2.72
CA ALA A 79 9.43 -10.59 4.00
C ALA A 79 8.80 -9.32 4.62
N TRP A 80 8.23 -8.42 3.80
CA TRP A 80 7.59 -7.19 4.27
C TRP A 80 6.41 -7.44 5.21
N ASN A 81 5.77 -8.61 5.14
CA ASN A 81 4.71 -8.99 6.08
C ASN A 81 5.20 -9.10 7.52
N PHE A 82 6.48 -9.45 7.71
CA PHE A 82 7.08 -9.73 9.01
C PHE A 82 7.90 -8.56 9.56
N GLU A 83 8.13 -7.52 8.76
CA GLU A 83 8.89 -6.34 9.16
C GLU A 83 8.14 -5.48 10.19
N THR A 84 8.89 -4.74 11.01
CA THR A 84 8.33 -3.68 11.85
C THR A 84 7.84 -2.52 10.96
N ALA A 85 6.92 -1.69 11.46
CA ALA A 85 6.43 -0.54 10.68
C ALA A 85 7.57 0.42 10.29
N ASP A 86 8.51 0.67 11.21
CA ASP A 86 9.67 1.52 10.97
C ASP A 86 10.63 0.93 9.91
N ASN A 87 10.94 -0.36 10.01
CA ASN A 87 11.80 -1.04 9.03
C ASN A 87 11.15 -1.07 7.64
N LEU A 88 9.84 -1.34 7.58
CA LEU A 88 9.11 -1.36 6.33
C LEU A 88 9.09 0.02 5.68
N ALA A 89 8.85 1.07 6.46
CA ALA A 89 8.88 2.45 5.97
C ALA A 89 10.25 2.80 5.37
N LYS A 90 11.34 2.51 6.10
CA LYS A 90 12.71 2.70 5.62
C LYS A 90 12.98 1.94 4.30
N THR A 91 12.55 0.69 4.24
CA THR A 91 12.75 -0.18 3.06
C THR A 91 12.00 0.34 1.84
N LYS A 92 10.75 0.76 2.00
CA LYS A 92 9.93 1.37 0.95
C LYS A 92 10.57 2.68 0.46
N THR A 93 10.94 3.57 1.37
CA THR A 93 11.62 4.84 1.05
C THR A 93 12.91 4.60 0.25
N GLY A 94 13.75 3.67 0.71
CA GLY A 94 14.99 3.32 0.00
C GLY A 94 14.75 2.81 -1.42
N SER A 95 13.70 2.00 -1.61
CA SER A 95 13.33 1.46 -2.94
C SER A 95 12.87 2.55 -3.91
N VAL A 96 12.09 3.53 -3.43
CA VAL A 96 11.61 4.66 -4.25
C VAL A 96 12.77 5.58 -4.64
N LEU A 97 13.59 5.98 -3.66
CA LEU A 97 14.73 6.89 -3.89
C LEU A 97 15.82 6.27 -4.77
N GLU A 98 15.98 4.94 -4.75
CA GLU A 98 16.88 4.24 -5.67
C GLU A 98 16.33 4.26 -7.11
N GLY A 99 15.02 4.11 -7.29
CA GLY A 99 14.35 4.20 -8.59
C GLY A 99 14.54 5.56 -9.27
N ASP A 100 14.48 6.66 -8.51
CA ASP A 100 14.66 8.02 -9.02
C ASP A 100 16.07 8.28 -9.58
N LYS A 101 17.08 7.50 -9.17
CA LYS A 101 18.44 7.62 -9.71
C LYS A 101 18.57 7.14 -11.16
N PHE A 102 17.64 6.33 -11.64
CA PHE A 102 17.65 5.81 -13.03
C PHE A 102 16.95 6.74 -14.03
N ASN A 103 16.30 7.80 -13.56
CA ASN A 103 15.65 8.82 -14.39
C ASN A 103 16.54 10.07 -14.61
N LYS A 104 17.86 9.93 -14.48
CA LYS A 104 18.83 11.02 -14.59
C LYS A 104 19.91 10.73 -15.61
#